data_AF-A0A1Q6LBP3-F1
#
_entry.id   AF-A0A1Q6LBP3-F1
#
_cell.length_a   1.000
_cell.length_b   1.000
_cell.length_c   1.000
_cell.angle_alpha   90.00
_cell.angle_beta   90.00
_cell.angle_gamma   90.00
#
_symmetry.space_group_name_H-M   'P 1'
#
loop_
_entity.id
_entity.type
_entity.pdbx_description
1 polymer ?
#
loop_
_entity_poly.entity_id
_entity_poly.type
_entity_poly.pdbx_seq_one_letter_code
_entity_poly.pdbx_strand_id
1 'polypeptide(L)'
;MTGLSATKSGHKIKATWKKVGGSASGYQIYWAKDKNFKKMVSKTTVSGQKKTSYTGKNFTKGKRYYVKVRAYKTVNGNKIYGAWSNVRNVKAK
;
A
#
# COMPACT_ATOMS: atom_id res chain seq x y z
N MET A 1 -4.79 2.49 -10.11
CA MET A 1 -4.81 1.13 -9.50
C MET A 1 -6.15 0.91 -8.83
N THR A 2 -6.80 -0.24 -9.04
CA THR A 2 -8.13 -0.54 -8.50
C THR A 2 -8.11 -1.73 -7.54
N GLY A 3 -9.20 -1.90 -6.78
CA GLY A 3 -9.39 -3.07 -5.92
C GLY A 3 -8.48 -3.14 -4.70
N LEU A 4 -7.98 -2.01 -4.20
CA LEU A 4 -7.29 -1.99 -2.90
C LEU A 4 -8.29 -2.32 -1.79
N SER A 5 -7.96 -3.32 -1.00
CA SER A 5 -8.61 -3.72 0.25
C SER A 5 -7.58 -3.78 1.38
N ALA A 6 -8.02 -3.56 2.61
CA ALA A 6 -7.18 -3.59 3.80
C ALA A 6 -7.88 -4.39 4.90
N THR A 7 -7.26 -5.50 5.31
CA THR A 7 -7.80 -6.42 6.32
C THR A 7 -6.90 -6.42 7.53
N LYS A 8 -7.49 -6.30 8.72
CA LYS A 8 -6.77 -6.31 10.00
C LYS A 8 -6.57 -7.75 10.51
N SER A 9 -5.44 -8.01 11.17
CA SER A 9 -5.13 -9.26 11.86
C SER A 9 -4.24 -8.96 13.07
N GLY A 10 -4.85 -8.78 14.25
CA GLY A 10 -4.16 -8.31 15.46
C GLY A 10 -3.43 -6.98 15.21
N HIS A 11 -2.14 -6.92 15.55
CA HIS A 11 -1.26 -5.76 15.33
C HIS A 11 -0.77 -5.59 13.88
N LYS A 12 -1.35 -6.34 12.94
CA LYS A 12 -0.97 -6.36 11.53
C LYS A 12 -2.14 -5.91 10.66
N ILE A 13 -1.82 -5.24 9.57
CA ILE A 13 -2.79 -4.88 8.54
C ILE A 13 -2.26 -5.38 7.20
N LYS A 14 -3.04 -6.24 6.55
CA LYS A 14 -2.77 -6.75 5.21
C LYS A 14 -3.48 -5.87 4.19
N ALA A 15 -2.70 -5.21 3.33
CA ALA A 15 -3.19 -4.57 2.13
C ALA A 15 -3.14 -5.57 0.96
N THR A 16 -4.22 -5.66 0.20
CA THR A 16 -4.31 -6.48 -1.02
C THR A 16 -4.85 -5.60 -2.14
N TRP A 17 -4.28 -5.70 -3.34
CA TRP A 17 -4.70 -4.92 -4.50
C TRP A 17 -4.77 -5.79 -5.75
N LYS A 18 -5.54 -5.35 -6.75
CA LYS A 18 -5.51 -6.02 -8.06
C LYS A 18 -4.19 -5.73 -8.76
N LYS A 19 -3.65 -6.76 -9.42
CA LYS A 19 -2.48 -6.63 -10.29
C LYS A 19 -2.77 -5.56 -11.34
N VAL A 20 -1.85 -4.62 -11.51
CA VAL A 20 -1.94 -3.67 -12.63
C VAL A 20 -1.47 -4.40 -13.89
N GLY A 21 -2.30 -4.39 -14.93
CA GLY A 21 -1.96 -4.93 -16.25
C GLY A 21 -0.73 -4.24 -16.84
N GLY A 22 0.01 -4.93 -17.71
CA GLY A 22 1.23 -4.40 -18.35
C GLY A 22 2.53 -4.71 -17.59
N SER A 23 3.53 -3.82 -17.70
CA SER A 23 4.93 -4.06 -17.25
C SER A 23 5.27 -3.37 -15.91
N ALA A 24 4.46 -3.51 -14.87
CA ALA A 24 4.81 -2.95 -13.56
C ALA A 24 5.97 -3.72 -12.93
N SER A 25 7.05 -3.02 -12.55
CA SER A 25 8.20 -3.62 -11.86
C SER A 25 7.90 -3.93 -10.40
N GLY A 26 6.91 -3.26 -9.81
CA GLY A 26 6.47 -3.50 -8.45
C GLY A 26 5.45 -2.49 -7.96
N TYR A 27 5.30 -2.42 -6.64
CA TYR A 27 4.32 -1.57 -5.97
C TYR A 27 4.92 -0.83 -4.79
N GLN A 28 4.34 0.32 -4.47
CA GLN A 28 4.69 1.13 -3.33
C GLN A 28 3.47 1.36 -2.45
N ILE A 29 3.58 1.01 -1.18
CA ILE A 29 2.53 1.03 -0.18
C ILE A 29 2.86 2.12 0.83
N TYR A 30 1.91 3.02 1.08
CA TYR A 30 2.00 4.06 2.09
C TYR A 30 0.97 3.81 3.17
N TRP A 31 1.39 3.93 4.42
CA TRP A 31 0.54 3.86 5.61
C TRP A 31 0.61 5.20 6.35
N ALA A 32 -0.54 5.73 6.78
CA ALA A 32 -0.61 6.97 7.53
C ALA A 32 -1.68 6.90 8.64
N LYS A 33 -1.61 7.82 9.62
CA LYS A 33 -2.64 7.99 10.66
C LYS A 33 -3.76 8.95 10.23
N ASP A 34 -3.58 9.66 9.13
CA ASP A 34 -4.55 10.60 8.57
C ASP A 34 -4.83 10.32 7.08
N LYS A 35 -6.00 10.77 6.60
CA LYS A 35 -6.45 10.57 5.23
C LYS A 35 -5.59 11.32 4.19
N ASN A 36 -4.94 12.40 4.61
CA ASN A 36 -4.12 13.26 3.75
C ASN A 36 -2.66 12.79 3.67
N PHE A 37 -2.31 11.70 4.36
CA PHE A 37 -0.96 11.16 4.44
C PHE A 37 0.09 12.16 4.96
N LYS A 38 -0.30 13.14 5.78
CA LYS A 38 0.62 14.08 6.45
C LYS A 38 1.37 13.42 7.60
N LYS A 39 0.72 12.51 8.33
CA LYS A 39 1.26 11.70 9.44
C LYS A 39 1.59 10.30 8.92
N MET A 40 2.62 10.22 8.08
CA MET A 40 3.08 8.95 7.51
C MET A 40 3.63 8.04 8.62
N VAL A 41 3.22 6.79 8.59
CA VAL A 41 3.61 5.75 9.56
C VAL A 41 4.67 4.86 8.96
N SER A 42 4.49 4.48 7.70
CA SER A 42 5.42 3.60 7.02
C SER A 42 5.26 3.74 5.50
N LYS A 43 6.37 3.55 4.82
CA LYS A 43 6.48 3.50 3.37
C LYS A 43 7.25 2.24 3.01
N THR A 44 6.66 1.40 2.18
CA THR A 44 7.29 0.16 1.73
C THR A 44 7.20 0.05 0.22
N THR A 45 8.26 -0.45 -0.40
CA THR A 45 8.27 -0.78 -1.82
C THR A 45 8.48 -2.28 -1.96
N VAL A 46 7.62 -2.94 -2.73
CA VAL A 46 7.72 -4.36 -3.05
C VAL A 46 8.04 -4.51 -4.53
N SER A 47 9.08 -5.26 -4.84
CA SER A 47 9.43 -5.62 -6.21
C SER A 47 8.63 -6.84 -6.66
N GLY A 48 8.32 -6.90 -7.95
CA GLY A 48 7.61 -8.00 -8.57
C GLY A 48 6.15 -7.67 -8.84
N GLN A 49 5.77 -7.76 -10.11
CA GLN A 49 4.41 -7.53 -10.58
C GLN A 49 3.37 -8.47 -9.94
N LYS A 50 3.79 -9.69 -9.59
CA LYS A 50 2.95 -10.73 -8.98
C LYS A 50 2.68 -10.48 -7.49
N LYS A 51 3.40 -9.55 -6.83
CA LYS A 51 3.18 -9.20 -5.42
C LYS A 51 1.97 -8.28 -5.29
N THR A 52 0.80 -8.88 -5.13
CA THR A 52 -0.49 -8.18 -5.01
C THR A 52 -0.96 -8.00 -3.56
N SER A 53 -0.13 -8.34 -2.58
CA SER A 53 -0.43 -8.10 -1.17
C SER A 53 0.82 -7.79 -0.35
N TYR A 54 0.62 -7.04 0.72
CA TYR A 54 1.65 -6.72 1.70
C TYR A 54 1.05 -6.57 3.09
N THR A 55 1.70 -7.16 4.08
CA THR A 55 1.28 -7.08 5.49
C THR A 55 2.17 -6.12 6.25
N GLY A 56 1.63 -4.96 6.59
CA GLY A 56 2.26 -4.05 7.56
C GLY A 56 2.15 -4.63 8.97
N LYS A 57 3.20 -4.41 9.77
CA LYS A 57 3.29 -4.84 11.18
C LYS A 57 3.33 -3.61 12.09
N ASN A 58 3.21 -3.83 13.40
CA ASN A 58 3.37 -2.81 14.45
C ASN A 58 2.29 -1.71 14.44
N PHE A 59 1.05 -2.07 14.16
CA PHE A 59 -0.07 -1.14 14.30
C PHE A 59 -0.63 -1.13 15.72
N THR A 60 -0.89 0.08 16.23
CA THR A 60 -1.45 0.29 17.56
C THR A 60 -2.95 -0.02 17.55
N LYS A 61 -3.40 -0.87 18.48
CA LYS A 61 -4.81 -1.20 18.69
C LYS A 61 -5.68 0.04 18.88
N GLY A 62 -6.91 0.00 18.41
CA GLY A 62 -7.87 1.09 18.49
C GLY A 62 -7.61 2.27 17.52
N LYS A 63 -6.44 2.36 16.90
CA LYS A 63 -6.11 3.47 15.98
C LYS A 63 -6.56 3.17 14.55
N ARG A 64 -7.05 4.22 13.88
CA ARG A 64 -7.39 4.20 12.44
C ARG A 64 -6.14 4.51 11.63
N TYR A 65 -5.92 3.71 10.59
CA TYR A 65 -4.85 3.88 9.64
C TYR A 65 -5.42 3.99 8.23
N TYR A 66 -4.70 4.72 7.39
CA TYR A 66 -5.01 4.93 5.98
C TYR A 66 -3.92 4.33 5.13
N VAL A 67 -4.31 3.67 4.05
CA VAL A 67 -3.41 3.01 3.11
C VAL A 67 -3.74 3.41 1.68
N LYS A 68 -2.68 3.65 0.92
CA LYS A 68 -2.74 3.80 -0.54
C LYS A 68 -1.57 3.05 -1.16
N VAL A 69 -1.80 2.56 -2.37
CA VAL A 69 -0.80 1.79 -3.11
C VAL A 69 -0.68 2.38 -4.51
N ARG A 70 0.54 2.46 -5.04
CA ARG A 70 0.77 2.79 -6.45
C ARG A 70 1.69 1.77 -7.10
N ALA A 71 1.51 1.54 -8.38
CA ALA A 71 2.46 0.76 -9.17
C ALA A 71 3.66 1.63 -9.55
N TYR A 72 4.82 1.01 -9.74
CA TYR A 72 5.97 1.64 -10.35
C TYR A 72 6.57 0.73 -11.42
N LYS A 73 7.19 1.33 -12.42
CA LYS A 73 7.99 0.68 -13.45
C LYS A 73 9.41 1.21 -13.36
N THR A 74 10.39 0.32 -13.44
CA THR A 74 11.79 0.69 -13.60
C THR A 74 12.10 0.71 -15.09
N VAL A 75 12.50 1.86 -15.62
CA VAL A 75 12.94 2.03 -17.01
C VAL A 75 14.33 2.64 -16.95
N ASN A 76 15.34 1.96 -17.52
CA ASN A 76 16.74 2.41 -17.53
C ASN A 76 17.24 2.83 -16.12
N GLY A 77 16.95 2.02 -15.10
CA GLY A 77 17.30 2.30 -13.70
C GLY A 77 16.38 3.29 -12.96
N ASN A 78 15.54 4.05 -13.67
CA ASN A 78 14.68 5.06 -13.08
C ASN A 78 13.28 4.52 -12.75
N LYS A 79 12.79 4.82 -11.54
CA LYS A 79 11.45 4.42 -11.08
C LYS A 79 10.40 5.44 -11.51
N ILE A 80 9.59 5.06 -12.49
CA ILE A 80 8.42 5.79 -12.95
C ILE A 80 7.21 5.33 -12.12
N TYR A 81 6.55 6.26 -11.44
CA TYR A 81 5.42 5.97 -10.57
C TYR A 81 4.09 6.24 -11.28
N GLY A 82 3.17 5.28 -11.21
CA GLY A 82 1.80 5.48 -11.69
C GLY A 82 0.91 6.20 -10.68
N ALA A 83 -0.35 6.37 -11.06
CA ALA A 83 -1.38 6.93 -10.20
C ALA A 83 -1.59 6.10 -8.92
N TRP A 84 -1.86 6.80 -7.81
CA TRP A 84 -2.26 6.18 -6.56
C TRP A 84 -3.59 5.44 -6.68
N SER A 85 -3.78 4.42 -5.86
CA SER A 85 -5.09 3.83 -5.61
C SER A 85 -5.97 4.79 -4.80
N ASN A 86 -7.27 4.50 -4.79
CA ASN A 86 -8.17 5.08 -3.80
C ASN A 86 -7.67 4.76 -2.38
N VAL A 87 -7.76 5.76 -1.50
CA VAL A 87 -7.37 5.63 -0.11
C VAL A 87 -8.33 4.69 0.60
N ARG A 88 -7.80 3.68 1.28
CA ARG A 88 -8.57 2.81 2.18
C ARG A 88 -8.23 3.11 3.62
N ASN A 89 -9.23 3.05 4.49
CA ASN A 89 -9.03 3.20 5.92
C ASN A 89 -9.37 1.88 6.63
N VAL A 90 -8.70 1.63 7.74
CA VAL A 90 -8.87 0.41 8.54
C VAL A 90 -8.52 0.72 10.00
N LYS A 91 -9.35 0.26 10.93
CA LYS A 91 -9.11 0.39 12.36
C LYS A 91 -8.41 -0.87 12.87
N ALA A 92 -7.22 -0.72 13.45
CA ALA A 92 -6.55 -1.82 14.14
C ALA A 92 -7.37 -2.22 15.38
N LYS A 93 -7.56 -3.52 15.63
CA LYS A 93 -8.27 -4.03 16.82
C LYS A 93 -7.26 -4.45 17.88
#